data_AF-A0A7H9HJ22-F1
#
_entry.id   AF-A0A7H9HJ22-F1
#
_cell.length_a   1.000
_cell.length_b   1.000
_cell.length_c   1.000
_cell.angle_alpha   90.00
_cell.angle_beta   90.00
_cell.angle_gamma   90.00
#
_symmetry.space_group_name_H-M   'P 1'
#
loop_
_entity.id
_entity.type
_entity.pdbx_description
1 polymer ?
#
loop_
_entity_poly.entity_id
_entity_poly.type
_entity_poly.pdbx_seq_one_letter_code
_entity_poly.pdbx_strand_id
1 'polypeptide(L)'
;MDISFSTKSIQINGSQHKILLQNRNGPCALLALANVLLIAPQHAAEAQELIYLVSRNESVALQDLVQVLANIGIQNQHGADTDVSQLLQLLPQLHTGLNINPKFNGSFEDGVEMSIFRLYNVAIVHGWIIDSDNDPVVYGHVSKYSYEDAQKVLVEAYEVQRNNLLVENADQVLEDASYIRSFFARSATQLTEYGLRHLQEVLVEKSFAVLFRNDHFSTIYKNNGQLFTLVTDLGFKDRADVVWQALKSVNGSQDTFYTGAFIPTSLERTRTSTTQNQPDSVVSNPFSDRHDSRGPATTELQQIEDDELLARRLQEQEDREAVSSIQRRQDQAIRKDTHYKDKKQHRKDGTKRAKKLKLKQCIIM
;
A
#
# COMPACT_ATOMS: atom_id res chain seq x y z
N MET A 1 -5.87 11.51 -16.85
CA MET A 1 -4.67 10.74 -17.25
C MET A 1 -5.11 9.30 -17.30
N ASP A 2 -5.02 8.66 -18.46
CA ASP A 2 -5.39 7.26 -18.59
C ASP A 2 -4.32 6.40 -17.90
N ILE A 3 -4.72 5.68 -16.87
CA ILE A 3 -3.85 4.77 -16.12
C ILE A 3 -3.55 3.57 -17.02
N SER A 4 -2.27 3.26 -17.23
CA SER A 4 -1.83 2.09 -17.99
C SER A 4 -0.73 1.33 -17.26
N PHE A 5 -0.66 0.02 -17.49
CA PHE A 5 0.21 -0.92 -16.80
C PHE A 5 1.18 -1.55 -17.78
N SER A 6 2.48 -1.40 -17.53
CA SER A 6 3.49 -2.10 -18.32
C SER A 6 3.38 -3.61 -18.10
N THR A 7 3.66 -4.36 -19.15
CA THR A 7 3.71 -5.82 -19.11
C THR A 7 5.16 -6.29 -19.03
N LYS A 8 5.37 -7.48 -18.47
CA LYS A 8 6.68 -8.15 -18.39
C LYS A 8 6.53 -9.62 -18.74
N SER A 9 7.34 -10.08 -19.69
CA SER A 9 7.44 -11.51 -20.00
C SER A 9 8.31 -12.20 -18.95
N ILE A 10 7.79 -13.27 -18.38
CA ILE A 10 8.47 -14.09 -17.39
C ILE A 10 8.32 -15.56 -17.77
N GLN A 11 9.26 -16.38 -17.34
CA GLN A 11 9.12 -17.83 -17.41
C GLN A 11 8.81 -18.33 -15.99
N ILE A 12 7.88 -19.25 -15.79
CA ILE A 12 7.64 -19.91 -14.49
C ILE A 12 7.63 -21.41 -14.74
N ASN A 13 8.52 -22.16 -14.08
CA ASN A 13 8.65 -23.62 -14.24
C ASN A 13 8.70 -24.11 -15.70
N GLY A 14 9.32 -23.32 -16.59
CA GLY A 14 9.44 -23.64 -18.02
C GLY A 14 8.37 -23.02 -18.92
N SER A 15 7.21 -22.65 -18.37
CA SER A 15 6.10 -22.01 -19.11
C SER A 15 6.31 -20.51 -19.25
N GLN A 16 6.05 -19.96 -20.45
CA GLN A 16 6.12 -18.53 -20.70
C GLN A 16 4.80 -17.87 -20.29
N HIS A 17 4.89 -16.83 -19.47
CA HIS A 17 3.77 -16.02 -19.02
C HIS A 17 4.10 -14.54 -19.23
N LYS A 18 3.06 -13.71 -19.21
CA LYS A 18 3.23 -12.27 -19.23
C LYS A 18 2.40 -11.67 -18.11
N ILE A 19 3.05 -10.92 -17.23
CA ILE A 19 2.45 -10.33 -16.04
C ILE A 19 2.31 -8.83 -16.19
N LEU A 20 1.42 -8.24 -15.39
CA LEU A 20 1.24 -6.80 -15.26
C LEU A 20 2.12 -6.25 -14.14
N LEU A 21 2.84 -5.19 -14.45
CA LEU A 21 3.68 -4.46 -13.51
C LEU A 21 2.90 -3.31 -12.89
N GLN A 22 3.24 -3.00 -11.65
CA GLN A 22 2.65 -1.94 -10.88
C GLN A 22 3.44 -0.64 -11.02
N ASN A 23 2.70 0.46 -11.18
CA ASN A 23 3.23 1.81 -11.07
C ASN A 23 3.12 2.30 -9.62
N ARG A 24 3.91 3.30 -9.20
CA ARG A 24 4.01 3.76 -7.79
C ARG A 24 2.67 4.06 -7.07
N ASN A 25 1.59 4.38 -7.81
CA ASN A 25 0.25 4.66 -7.28
C ASN A 25 -0.85 3.80 -7.94
N GLY A 26 -0.49 2.65 -8.51
CA GLY A 26 -1.44 1.78 -9.24
C GLY A 26 -2.29 0.90 -8.31
N PRO A 27 -3.44 0.39 -8.77
CA PRO A 27 -4.28 -0.51 -8.00
C PRO A 27 -3.67 -1.90 -7.83
N CYS A 28 -2.89 -2.05 -6.76
CA CYS A 28 -2.23 -3.28 -6.38
C CYS A 28 -3.19 -4.47 -6.26
N ALA A 29 -4.40 -4.28 -5.71
CA ALA A 29 -5.39 -5.35 -5.59
C ALA A 29 -5.82 -5.92 -6.95
N LEU A 30 -6.13 -5.04 -7.90
CA LEU A 30 -6.51 -5.42 -9.26
C LEU A 30 -5.37 -6.15 -9.96
N LEU A 31 -4.15 -5.64 -9.82
CA LEU A 31 -2.96 -6.22 -10.44
C LEU A 31 -2.60 -7.57 -9.83
N ALA A 32 -2.70 -7.72 -8.51
CA ALA A 32 -2.46 -8.99 -7.83
C ALA A 32 -3.46 -10.06 -8.26
N LEU A 33 -4.74 -9.70 -8.36
CA LEU A 33 -5.79 -10.58 -8.87
C LEU A 33 -5.55 -10.96 -10.34
N ALA A 34 -5.32 -9.99 -11.20
CA ALA A 34 -5.07 -10.22 -12.63
C ALA A 34 -3.82 -11.09 -12.84
N ASN A 35 -2.75 -10.84 -12.08
CA ASN A 35 -1.53 -11.64 -12.14
C ASN A 35 -1.76 -13.08 -11.68
N VAL A 36 -2.59 -13.32 -10.66
CA VAL A 36 -2.99 -14.69 -10.31
C VAL A 36 -3.68 -15.36 -11.49
N LEU A 37 -4.68 -14.71 -12.11
CA LEU A 37 -5.41 -15.26 -13.25
C LEU A 37 -4.51 -15.54 -14.47
N LEU A 38 -3.47 -14.71 -14.69
CA LEU A 38 -2.51 -14.86 -15.78
C LEU A 38 -1.53 -16.03 -15.61
N ILE A 39 -1.19 -16.39 -14.37
CA ILE A 39 -0.14 -17.38 -14.06
C ILE A 39 -0.67 -18.70 -13.52
N ALA A 40 -1.83 -18.68 -12.88
CA ALA A 40 -2.40 -19.85 -12.22
C ALA A 40 -3.03 -20.80 -13.26
N PRO A 41 -2.54 -22.06 -13.38
CA PRO A 41 -3.03 -22.99 -14.38
C PRO A 41 -4.53 -23.28 -14.28
N GLN A 42 -5.09 -23.26 -13.06
CA GLN A 42 -6.52 -23.53 -12.85
C GLN A 42 -7.45 -22.49 -13.49
N HIS A 43 -6.96 -21.26 -13.73
CA HIS A 43 -7.75 -20.18 -14.32
C HIS A 43 -7.43 -19.96 -15.81
N ALA A 44 -6.52 -20.74 -16.41
CA ALA A 44 -6.04 -20.49 -17.77
C ALA A 44 -7.16 -20.51 -18.83
N ALA A 45 -8.16 -21.37 -18.67
CA ALA A 45 -9.30 -21.46 -19.59
C ALA A 45 -10.22 -20.23 -19.52
N GLU A 46 -10.53 -19.77 -18.30
CA GLU A 46 -11.38 -18.61 -18.04
C GLU A 46 -10.66 -17.30 -18.39
N ALA A 47 -9.35 -17.23 -18.11
CA ALA A 47 -8.53 -16.05 -18.32
C ALA A 47 -7.98 -15.90 -19.76
N GLN A 48 -8.46 -16.69 -20.72
CA GLN A 48 -7.92 -16.69 -22.09
C GLN A 48 -7.97 -15.31 -22.77
N GLU A 49 -9.06 -14.55 -22.56
CA GLU A 49 -9.22 -13.18 -23.07
C GLU A 49 -8.17 -12.23 -22.45
N LEU A 50 -7.94 -12.36 -21.14
CA LEU A 50 -6.92 -11.59 -20.41
C LEU A 50 -5.51 -11.92 -20.88
N ILE A 51 -5.19 -13.21 -21.03
CA ILE A 51 -3.90 -13.69 -21.53
C ILE A 51 -3.64 -13.12 -22.93
N TYR A 52 -4.63 -13.11 -23.80
CA TYR A 52 -4.51 -12.58 -25.15
C TYR A 52 -4.26 -11.06 -25.17
N LEU A 53 -5.01 -10.30 -24.36
CA LEU A 53 -4.86 -8.85 -24.23
C LEU A 53 -3.43 -8.47 -23.77
N VAL A 54 -2.96 -9.12 -22.70
CA VAL A 54 -1.64 -8.85 -22.11
C VAL A 54 -0.53 -9.30 -23.04
N SER A 55 -0.67 -10.44 -23.71
CA SER A 55 0.35 -11.00 -24.62
C SER A 55 0.67 -10.06 -25.78
N ARG A 56 -0.34 -9.46 -26.41
CA ARG A 56 -0.17 -8.59 -27.59
C ARG A 56 0.34 -7.20 -27.27
N ASN A 57 0.02 -6.68 -26.09
CA ASN A 57 0.28 -5.28 -25.76
C ASN A 57 1.48 -5.17 -24.81
N GLU A 58 2.36 -4.20 -25.04
CA GLU A 58 3.44 -3.89 -24.08
C GLU A 58 2.93 -3.15 -22.85
N SER A 59 1.82 -2.43 -22.99
CA SER A 59 1.12 -1.73 -21.92
C SER A 59 -0.39 -1.94 -22.07
N VAL A 60 -1.08 -2.15 -20.96
CA VAL A 60 -2.54 -2.39 -20.91
C VAL A 60 -3.22 -1.24 -20.18
N ALA A 61 -4.25 -0.64 -20.77
CA ALA A 61 -5.00 0.41 -20.10
C ALA A 61 -5.88 -0.17 -18.99
N LEU A 62 -6.10 0.61 -17.93
CA LEU A 62 -6.97 0.20 -16.82
C LEU A 62 -8.38 -0.15 -17.27
N GLN A 63 -8.95 0.63 -18.20
CA GLN A 63 -10.32 0.40 -18.70
C GLN A 63 -10.43 -0.95 -19.41
N ASP A 64 -9.46 -1.28 -20.26
CA ASP A 64 -9.42 -2.57 -20.96
C ASP A 64 -9.28 -3.73 -19.98
N LEU A 65 -8.40 -3.58 -18.98
CA LEU A 65 -8.21 -4.58 -17.94
C LEU A 65 -9.49 -4.82 -17.13
N VAL A 66 -10.16 -3.75 -16.70
CA VAL A 66 -11.41 -3.83 -15.95
C VAL A 66 -12.51 -4.45 -16.79
N GLN A 67 -12.60 -4.11 -18.08
CA GLN A 67 -13.62 -4.67 -18.98
C GLN A 67 -13.42 -6.17 -19.17
N VAL A 68 -12.20 -6.63 -19.41
CA VAL A 68 -11.91 -8.06 -19.57
C VAL A 68 -12.17 -8.83 -18.27
N LEU A 69 -11.76 -8.28 -17.12
CA LEU A 69 -12.06 -8.91 -15.84
C LEU A 69 -13.57 -8.99 -15.61
N ALA A 70 -14.33 -7.93 -15.88
CA ALA A 70 -15.79 -7.95 -15.81
C ALA A 70 -16.39 -9.07 -16.66
N ASN A 71 -15.92 -9.24 -17.91
CA ASN A 71 -16.38 -10.31 -18.79
C ASN A 71 -16.10 -11.70 -18.20
N ILE A 72 -14.90 -11.92 -17.65
CA ILE A 72 -14.52 -13.17 -16.97
C ILE A 72 -15.45 -13.43 -15.77
N GLY A 73 -15.68 -12.40 -14.94
CA GLY A 73 -16.55 -12.51 -13.78
C GLY A 73 -18.01 -12.83 -14.14
N ILE A 74 -18.53 -12.31 -15.25
CA ILE A 74 -19.88 -12.62 -15.76
C ILE A 74 -19.96 -14.05 -16.32
N GLN A 75 -18.89 -14.51 -16.99
CA GLN A 75 -18.83 -15.87 -17.55
C GLN A 75 -18.69 -16.95 -16.48
N ASN A 76 -18.14 -16.61 -15.32
CA ASN A 76 -18.04 -17.49 -14.16
C ASN A 76 -19.41 -17.68 -13.49
N GLN A 77 -20.21 -18.58 -14.06
CA GLN A 77 -21.55 -19.01 -13.59
C GLN A 77 -21.55 -19.72 -12.22
N HIS A 78 -20.41 -19.72 -11.51
CA HIS A 78 -20.25 -20.32 -10.19
C HIS A 78 -20.47 -19.33 -9.03
N GLY A 79 -20.57 -18.03 -9.31
CA GLY A 79 -21.00 -17.02 -8.33
C GLY A 79 -22.51 -16.83 -8.30
N ALA A 80 -23.07 -16.44 -7.16
CA ALA A 80 -24.48 -16.06 -7.10
C ALA A 80 -24.71 -14.79 -7.94
N ASP A 81 -25.90 -14.62 -8.53
CA ASP A 81 -26.27 -13.45 -9.36
C ASP A 81 -26.04 -12.10 -8.63
N THR A 82 -26.07 -12.15 -7.30
CA THR A 82 -25.73 -11.05 -6.39
C THR A 82 -24.26 -10.62 -6.46
N ASP A 83 -23.33 -11.55 -6.64
CA ASP A 83 -21.88 -11.29 -6.66
C ASP A 83 -21.46 -10.57 -7.95
N VAL A 84 -22.12 -10.87 -9.08
CA VAL A 84 -21.86 -10.22 -10.37
C VAL A 84 -22.34 -8.76 -10.35
N SER A 85 -23.51 -8.50 -9.76
CA SER A 85 -24.02 -7.13 -9.60
C SER A 85 -23.12 -6.29 -8.69
N GLN A 86 -22.60 -6.90 -7.62
CA GLN A 86 -21.61 -6.27 -6.73
C GLN A 86 -20.27 -6.04 -7.44
N LEU A 87 -19.80 -6.99 -8.26
CA LEU A 87 -18.58 -6.86 -9.05
C LEU A 87 -18.61 -5.62 -9.94
N LEU A 88 -19.70 -5.39 -10.68
CA LEU A 88 -19.82 -4.23 -11.57
C LEU A 88 -19.80 -2.89 -10.83
N GLN A 89 -20.21 -2.87 -9.56
CA GLN A 89 -20.13 -1.68 -8.70
C GLN A 89 -18.73 -1.47 -8.12
N LEU A 90 -18.01 -2.55 -7.81
CA LEU A 90 -16.72 -2.50 -7.15
C LEU A 90 -15.53 -2.40 -8.10
N LEU A 91 -15.61 -2.97 -9.31
CA LEU A 91 -14.53 -2.91 -10.30
C LEU A 91 -14.02 -1.48 -10.56
N PRO A 92 -14.90 -0.46 -10.69
CA PRO A 92 -14.47 0.92 -10.77
C PRO A 92 -13.82 1.47 -9.49
N GLN A 93 -13.95 0.82 -8.34
CA GLN A 93 -13.32 1.26 -7.08
C GLN A 93 -11.98 0.57 -6.81
N LEU A 94 -11.72 -0.60 -7.42
CA LEU A 94 -10.42 -1.28 -7.27
C LEU A 94 -9.25 -0.38 -7.70
N HIS A 95 -9.48 0.56 -8.62
CA HIS A 95 -8.43 1.48 -9.07
C HIS A 95 -7.99 2.50 -8.00
N THR A 96 -8.87 2.84 -7.06
CA THR A 96 -8.63 3.81 -5.98
C THR A 96 -8.16 3.16 -4.67
N GLY A 97 -8.17 1.83 -4.60
CA GLY A 97 -7.88 1.05 -3.41
C GLY A 97 -9.08 0.22 -2.97
N LEU A 98 -8.82 -0.98 -2.47
CA LEU A 98 -9.83 -1.89 -1.93
C LEU A 98 -9.84 -1.76 -0.41
N ASN A 99 -10.99 -1.45 0.19
CA ASN A 99 -11.10 -1.32 1.64
C ASN A 99 -11.28 -2.70 2.29
N ILE A 100 -10.17 -3.37 2.58
CA ILE A 100 -10.20 -4.64 3.33
C ILE A 100 -9.76 -4.41 4.77
N ASN A 101 -10.43 -5.08 5.68
CA ASN A 101 -10.18 -4.95 7.10
C ASN A 101 -9.72 -6.32 7.66
N PRO A 102 -8.41 -6.54 7.84
CA PRO A 102 -7.89 -7.79 8.40
C PRO A 102 -8.21 -7.91 9.89
N LYS A 103 -8.50 -9.13 10.34
CA LYS A 103 -8.68 -9.49 11.74
C LYS A 103 -7.45 -10.21 12.26
N PHE A 104 -7.06 -9.95 13.51
CA PHE A 104 -5.80 -10.49 14.05
C PHE A 104 -5.82 -11.99 14.35
N ASN A 105 -6.90 -12.69 14.03
CA ASN A 105 -7.00 -14.15 14.03
C ASN A 105 -6.66 -14.80 12.67
N GLY A 106 -6.37 -14.00 11.63
CA GLY A 106 -6.02 -14.50 10.28
C GLY A 106 -7.16 -14.47 9.27
N SER A 107 -8.38 -14.04 9.67
CA SER A 107 -9.48 -13.82 8.73
C SER A 107 -9.63 -12.34 8.36
N PHE A 108 -10.48 -12.07 7.36
CA PHE A 108 -10.91 -10.70 7.05
C PHE A 108 -12.31 -10.45 7.60
N GLU A 109 -12.67 -9.18 7.76
CA GLU A 109 -14.07 -8.80 7.89
C GLU A 109 -14.85 -9.11 6.60
N ASP A 110 -16.07 -9.63 6.75
CA ASP A 110 -16.93 -9.97 5.62
C ASP A 110 -17.45 -8.70 4.95
N GLY A 111 -16.72 -8.23 3.95
CA GLY A 111 -17.09 -7.12 3.08
C GLY A 111 -17.56 -7.56 1.69
N VAL A 112 -18.12 -6.61 0.95
CA VAL A 112 -18.45 -6.80 -0.48
C VAL A 112 -17.18 -6.95 -1.33
N GLU A 113 -16.07 -6.39 -0.83
CA GLU A 113 -14.73 -6.48 -1.38
C GLU A 113 -14.24 -7.93 -1.46
N MET A 114 -14.63 -8.77 -0.49
CA MET A 114 -14.30 -10.19 -0.46
C MET A 114 -15.07 -10.98 -1.53
N SER A 115 -16.23 -10.51 -1.96
CA SER A 115 -17.01 -11.15 -3.04
C SER A 115 -16.26 -11.19 -4.36
N ILE A 116 -15.38 -10.21 -4.63
CA ILE A 116 -14.54 -10.20 -5.83
C ILE A 116 -13.63 -11.43 -5.85
N PHE A 117 -12.89 -11.66 -4.76
CA PHE A 117 -11.97 -12.80 -4.67
C PHE A 117 -12.71 -14.14 -4.74
N ARG A 118 -13.90 -14.23 -4.12
CA ARG A 118 -14.78 -15.41 -4.23
C ARG A 118 -15.25 -15.66 -5.66
N LEU A 119 -15.66 -14.63 -6.37
CA LEU A 119 -16.18 -14.73 -7.74
C LEU A 119 -15.13 -15.26 -8.73
N TYR A 120 -13.88 -14.82 -8.60
CA TYR A 120 -12.78 -15.33 -9.41
C TYR A 120 -12.15 -16.62 -8.84
N ASN A 121 -12.69 -17.16 -7.74
CA ASN A 121 -12.17 -18.32 -7.03
C ASN A 121 -10.67 -18.18 -6.68
N VAL A 122 -10.27 -16.97 -6.29
CA VAL A 122 -8.90 -16.63 -5.88
C VAL A 122 -8.88 -16.44 -4.37
N ALA A 123 -8.01 -17.18 -3.68
CA ALA A 123 -7.84 -17.01 -2.24
C ALA A 123 -7.12 -15.68 -1.92
N ILE A 124 -7.56 -15.01 -0.86
CA ILE A 124 -6.86 -13.88 -0.24
C ILE A 124 -6.46 -14.25 1.17
N VAL A 125 -5.22 -13.90 1.55
CA VAL A 125 -4.61 -14.23 2.84
C VAL A 125 -3.83 -13.04 3.38
N HIS A 126 -3.64 -13.01 4.70
CA HIS A 126 -2.72 -12.08 5.36
C HIS A 126 -1.99 -12.79 6.50
N GLY A 127 -0.83 -12.29 6.89
CA GLY A 127 -0.02 -12.84 7.98
C GLY A 127 0.00 -11.95 9.23
N TRP A 128 -0.95 -11.03 9.36
CA TRP A 128 -1.05 -10.14 10.52
C TRP A 128 -1.83 -10.83 11.65
N ILE A 129 -1.21 -11.83 12.27
CA ILE A 129 -1.90 -12.73 13.21
C ILE A 129 -1.21 -12.71 14.57
N ILE A 130 -1.98 -12.62 15.64
CA ILE A 130 -1.41 -12.73 16.98
C ILE A 130 -1.12 -14.19 17.35
N ASP A 131 0.04 -14.41 17.95
CA ASP A 131 0.49 -15.73 18.38
C ASP A 131 -0.29 -16.18 19.63
N SER A 132 -1.07 -17.27 19.51
CA SER A 132 -1.80 -17.86 20.64
C SER A 132 -0.90 -18.58 21.63
N ASP A 133 0.24 -19.10 21.17
CA ASP A 133 1.11 -19.98 21.94
C ASP A 133 2.06 -19.18 22.83
N ASN A 134 2.56 -18.05 22.32
CA ASN A 134 3.48 -17.21 23.07
C ASN A 134 2.77 -16.32 24.10
N ASP A 135 1.61 -15.76 23.75
CA ASP A 135 0.92 -14.75 24.56
C ASP A 135 -0.61 -15.01 24.61
N PRO A 136 -1.08 -16.06 25.32
CA PRO A 136 -2.50 -16.44 25.32
C PRO A 136 -3.42 -15.37 25.92
N VAL A 137 -2.91 -14.58 26.88
CA VAL A 137 -3.65 -13.44 27.44
C VAL A 137 -3.87 -12.39 26.36
N VAL A 138 -2.79 -11.93 25.71
CA VAL A 138 -2.86 -10.92 24.65
C VAL A 138 -3.72 -11.41 23.48
N TYR A 139 -3.65 -12.71 23.15
CA TYR A 139 -4.50 -13.34 22.14
C TYR A 139 -6.00 -13.15 22.45
N GLY A 140 -6.44 -13.36 23.69
CA GLY A 140 -7.85 -13.17 24.07
C GLY A 140 -8.34 -11.73 23.94
N HIS A 141 -7.44 -10.76 24.16
CA HIS A 141 -7.77 -9.33 24.06
C HIS A 141 -7.70 -8.82 22.61
N VAL A 142 -6.79 -9.32 21.77
CA VAL A 142 -6.51 -8.74 20.44
C VAL A 142 -7.14 -9.53 19.29
N SER A 143 -7.19 -10.87 19.36
CA SER A 143 -7.56 -11.72 18.21
C SER A 143 -8.98 -11.48 17.69
N LYS A 144 -9.89 -11.01 18.54
CA LYS A 144 -11.29 -10.69 18.20
C LYS A 144 -11.43 -9.41 17.38
N TYR A 145 -10.42 -8.53 17.38
CA TYR A 145 -10.50 -7.23 16.74
C TYR A 145 -10.06 -7.28 15.27
N SER A 146 -10.73 -6.45 14.48
CA SER A 146 -10.26 -6.03 13.17
C SER A 146 -9.29 -4.85 13.31
N TYR A 147 -8.55 -4.53 12.24
CA TYR A 147 -7.67 -3.37 12.24
C TYR A 147 -8.43 -2.06 12.51
N GLU A 148 -9.55 -1.83 11.83
CA GLU A 148 -10.35 -0.63 12.05
C GLU A 148 -10.95 -0.58 13.47
N ASP A 149 -11.43 -1.71 14.00
CA ASP A 149 -12.01 -1.73 15.35
C ASP A 149 -10.95 -1.53 16.41
N ALA A 150 -9.75 -2.09 16.23
CA ALA A 150 -8.64 -1.84 17.12
C ALA A 150 -8.24 -0.35 17.11
N GLN A 151 -8.25 0.31 15.96
CA GLN A 151 -8.03 1.76 15.90
C GLN A 151 -9.11 2.54 16.65
N LYS A 152 -10.39 2.17 16.52
CA LYS A 152 -11.50 2.78 17.28
C LYS A 152 -11.27 2.65 18.78
N VAL A 153 -10.92 1.45 19.26
CA VAL A 153 -10.60 1.19 20.68
C VAL A 153 -9.44 2.06 21.17
N LEU A 154 -8.40 2.25 20.35
CA LEU A 154 -7.27 3.12 20.70
C LEU A 154 -7.67 4.60 20.85
N VAL A 155 -8.58 5.08 20.00
CA VAL A 155 -9.13 6.44 20.06
C VAL A 155 -10.04 6.59 21.28
N GLU A 156 -10.95 5.64 21.50
CA GLU A 156 -11.83 5.62 22.68
C GLU A 156 -11.02 5.63 23.98
N ALA A 157 -9.99 4.79 24.09
CA ALA A 157 -9.11 4.76 25.25
C ALA A 157 -8.40 6.11 25.48
N TYR A 158 -8.01 6.81 24.40
CA TYR A 158 -7.41 8.14 24.50
C TYR A 158 -8.43 9.18 24.99
N GLU A 159 -9.67 9.12 24.52
CA GLU A 159 -10.75 10.01 24.93
C GLU A 159 -11.18 9.78 26.38
N VAL A 160 -11.29 8.52 26.83
CA VAL A 160 -11.56 8.16 28.22
C VAL A 160 -10.47 8.74 29.14
N GLN A 161 -9.19 8.57 28.78
CA GLN A 161 -8.07 9.05 29.59
C GLN A 161 -8.00 10.58 29.66
N ARG A 162 -8.44 11.30 28.62
CA ARG A 162 -8.31 12.77 28.52
C ARG A 162 -9.56 13.53 28.96
N ASN A 163 -10.75 13.01 28.67
CA ASN A 163 -12.02 13.72 28.85
C ASN A 163 -12.89 13.11 29.97
N ASN A 164 -12.43 12.09 30.71
CA ASN A 164 -13.20 11.38 31.74
C ASN A 164 -14.60 10.97 31.23
N LEU A 165 -14.69 10.51 29.98
CA LEU A 165 -15.93 9.97 29.44
C LEU A 165 -16.26 8.66 30.19
N LEU A 166 -17.42 8.64 30.84
CA LEU A 166 -17.95 7.44 31.50
C LEU A 166 -18.50 6.49 30.44
N VAL A 167 -17.62 5.67 29.86
CA VAL A 167 -18.02 4.52 29.06
C VAL A 167 -18.27 3.36 30.03
N GLU A 168 -19.37 2.63 29.88
CA GLU A 168 -19.76 1.52 30.78
C GLU A 168 -18.67 0.43 30.89
N ASN A 169 -17.78 0.34 29.89
CA ASN A 169 -16.69 -0.63 29.81
C ASN A 169 -15.29 0.01 29.80
N ALA A 170 -15.11 1.18 30.42
CA ALA A 170 -13.87 1.96 30.36
C ALA A 170 -12.61 1.17 30.76
N ASP A 171 -12.67 0.37 31.82
CA ASP A 171 -11.52 -0.43 32.29
C ASP A 171 -11.08 -1.46 31.26
N GLN A 172 -12.04 -2.16 30.64
CA GLN A 172 -11.76 -3.15 29.60
C GLN A 172 -11.21 -2.50 28.32
N VAL A 173 -11.74 -1.34 27.93
CA VAL A 173 -11.25 -0.57 26.77
C VAL A 173 -9.81 -0.12 26.99
N LEU A 174 -9.46 0.34 28.20
CA LEU A 174 -8.09 0.74 28.54
C LEU A 174 -7.11 -0.44 28.54
N GLU A 175 -7.55 -1.60 29.06
CA GLU A 175 -6.77 -2.83 29.05
C GLU A 175 -6.54 -3.35 27.61
N ASP A 176 -7.62 -3.50 26.82
CA ASP A 176 -7.56 -3.93 25.43
C ASP A 176 -6.66 -2.98 24.61
N ALA A 177 -6.80 -1.66 24.82
CA ALA A 177 -5.97 -0.66 24.15
C ALA A 177 -4.47 -0.80 24.48
N SER A 178 -4.11 -1.14 25.71
CA SER A 178 -2.71 -1.38 26.09
C SER A 178 -2.11 -2.55 25.28
N TYR A 179 -2.85 -3.66 25.20
CA TYR A 179 -2.43 -4.84 24.43
C TYR A 179 -2.37 -4.57 22.93
N ILE A 180 -3.35 -3.86 22.38
CA ILE A 180 -3.37 -3.45 20.97
C ILE A 180 -2.17 -2.55 20.65
N ARG A 181 -1.84 -1.56 21.50
CA ARG A 181 -0.65 -0.70 21.30
C ARG A 181 0.63 -1.51 21.28
N SER A 182 0.79 -2.42 22.23
CA SER A 182 1.95 -3.31 22.29
C SER A 182 2.07 -4.18 21.04
N PHE A 183 0.93 -4.72 20.58
CA PHE A 183 0.88 -5.52 19.35
C PHE A 183 1.29 -4.70 18.13
N PHE A 184 0.70 -3.52 17.91
CA PHE A 184 1.04 -2.66 16.77
C PHE A 184 2.51 -2.24 16.75
N ALA A 185 3.09 -1.98 17.93
CA ALA A 185 4.51 -1.65 18.04
C ALA A 185 5.42 -2.83 17.60
N ARG A 186 4.99 -4.08 17.83
CA ARG A 186 5.74 -5.29 17.45
C ARG A 186 5.47 -5.77 16.03
N SER A 187 4.33 -5.39 15.44
CA SER A 187 3.87 -5.87 14.14
C SER A 187 3.75 -4.75 13.10
N ALA A 188 4.66 -3.77 13.11
CA ALA A 188 4.60 -2.59 12.24
C ALA A 188 4.57 -2.92 10.73
N THR A 189 5.10 -4.09 10.33
CA THR A 189 5.13 -4.57 8.94
C THR A 189 3.90 -5.39 8.54
N GLN A 190 2.81 -5.32 9.33
CA GLN A 190 1.55 -6.07 9.14
C GLN A 190 1.75 -7.57 8.84
N LEU A 191 2.81 -8.14 9.42
CA LEU A 191 3.19 -9.54 9.29
C LEU A 191 3.86 -9.93 10.61
N THR A 192 3.50 -11.08 11.16
CA THR A 192 4.09 -11.62 12.38
C THR A 192 4.80 -12.93 12.09
N GLU A 193 5.73 -13.34 12.96
CA GLU A 193 6.44 -14.63 12.80
C GLU A 193 5.45 -15.82 12.86
N TYR A 194 4.46 -15.73 13.75
CA TYR A 194 3.36 -16.71 13.79
C TYR A 194 2.55 -16.69 12.49
N GLY A 195 2.17 -15.50 12.01
CA GLY A 195 1.41 -15.38 10.77
C GLY A 195 2.17 -15.90 9.55
N LEU A 196 3.49 -15.75 9.51
CA LEU A 196 4.32 -16.32 8.44
C LEU A 196 4.29 -17.86 8.45
N ARG A 197 4.41 -18.49 9.64
CA ARG A 197 4.26 -19.94 9.80
C ARG A 197 2.85 -20.39 9.42
N HIS A 198 1.83 -19.66 9.87
CA HIS A 198 0.44 -19.94 9.53
C HIS A 198 0.19 -19.89 8.01
N LEU A 199 0.74 -18.90 7.31
CA LEU A 199 0.66 -18.82 5.84
C LEU A 199 1.34 -20.03 5.16
N GLN A 200 2.46 -20.52 5.71
CA GLN A 200 3.11 -21.74 5.21
C GLN A 200 2.25 -22.98 5.42
N GLU A 201 1.43 -23.04 6.45
CA GLU A 201 0.54 -24.19 6.72
C GLU A 201 -0.75 -24.14 5.89
N VAL A 202 -1.39 -22.97 5.83
CA VAL A 202 -2.67 -22.77 5.15
C VAL A 202 -2.54 -22.81 3.63
N LEU A 203 -1.47 -22.23 3.08
CA LEU A 203 -1.32 -22.18 1.64
C LEU A 203 -0.96 -23.57 1.09
N VAL A 204 -1.73 -24.03 0.09
CA VAL A 204 -1.49 -25.34 -0.54
C VAL A 204 -0.23 -25.27 -1.38
N GLU A 205 0.55 -26.35 -1.39
CA GLU A 205 1.76 -26.46 -2.21
C GLU A 205 1.42 -26.27 -3.71
N LYS A 206 2.23 -25.46 -4.41
CA LYS A 206 2.01 -25.08 -5.83
C LYS A 206 0.70 -24.33 -6.10
N SER A 207 0.11 -23.69 -5.09
CA SER A 207 -1.06 -22.82 -5.25
C SER A 207 -0.69 -21.34 -5.26
N PHE A 208 -1.52 -20.53 -5.93
CA PHE A 208 -1.41 -19.08 -5.97
C PHE A 208 -2.52 -18.45 -5.15
N ALA A 209 -2.21 -17.35 -4.46
CA ALA A 209 -3.17 -16.54 -3.72
C ALA A 209 -2.77 -15.06 -3.79
N VAL A 210 -3.61 -14.20 -3.23
CA VAL A 210 -3.31 -12.78 -3.01
C VAL A 210 -2.95 -12.57 -1.54
N LEU A 211 -1.79 -11.98 -1.29
CA LEU A 211 -1.32 -11.59 0.04
C LEU A 211 -1.62 -10.11 0.27
N PHE A 212 -2.24 -9.79 1.41
CA PHE A 212 -2.30 -8.44 1.94
C PHE A 212 -1.21 -8.22 3.00
N ARG A 213 -0.39 -7.18 2.80
CA ARG A 213 0.67 -6.76 3.73
C ARG A 213 1.07 -5.31 3.47
N ASN A 214 1.24 -4.51 4.52
CA ASN A 214 1.63 -3.10 4.46
C ASN A 214 0.73 -2.27 3.54
N ASP A 215 -0.59 -2.42 3.68
CA ASP A 215 -1.59 -1.76 2.84
C ASP A 215 -1.41 -2.01 1.32
N HIS A 216 -0.75 -3.13 0.99
CA HIS A 216 -0.42 -3.53 -0.36
C HIS A 216 -0.87 -4.96 -0.64
N PHE A 217 -1.21 -5.22 -1.90
CA PHE A 217 -1.61 -6.55 -2.38
C PHE A 217 -0.55 -7.10 -3.32
N SER A 218 -0.12 -8.33 -3.06
CA SER A 218 0.89 -9.01 -3.86
C SER A 218 0.44 -10.43 -4.18
N THR A 219 0.79 -10.93 -5.36
CA THR A 219 0.55 -12.36 -5.68
C THR A 219 1.55 -13.22 -4.90
N ILE A 220 1.06 -14.18 -4.13
CA ILE A 220 1.88 -15.13 -3.36
C ILE A 220 1.77 -16.54 -3.95
N TYR A 221 2.87 -17.29 -3.89
CA TYR A 221 2.98 -18.66 -4.36
C TYR A 221 3.77 -19.50 -3.35
N LYS A 222 3.38 -20.76 -3.16
CA LYS A 222 4.11 -21.72 -2.33
C LYS A 222 4.84 -22.75 -3.20
N ASN A 223 6.15 -22.87 -2.99
CA ASN A 223 6.99 -23.87 -3.65
C ASN A 223 7.96 -24.53 -2.65
N ASN A 224 7.96 -25.85 -2.59
CA ASN A 224 8.77 -26.68 -1.69
C ASN A 224 8.71 -26.20 -0.23
N GLY A 225 7.51 -25.87 0.26
CA GLY A 225 7.31 -25.37 1.62
C GLY A 225 7.79 -23.93 1.87
N GLN A 226 8.31 -23.24 0.86
CA GLN A 226 8.72 -21.84 0.95
C GLN A 226 7.69 -20.92 0.27
N LEU A 227 7.53 -19.72 0.82
CA LEU A 227 6.63 -18.69 0.28
C LEU A 227 7.40 -17.72 -0.60
N PHE A 228 6.78 -17.35 -1.72
CA PHE A 228 7.32 -16.42 -2.69
C PHE A 228 6.27 -15.39 -3.07
N THR A 229 6.65 -14.12 -3.16
CA THR A 229 5.81 -13.05 -3.68
C THR A 229 6.28 -12.65 -5.08
N LEU A 230 5.34 -12.42 -5.99
CA LEU A 230 5.64 -12.01 -7.35
C LEU A 230 6.20 -10.59 -7.37
N VAL A 231 7.32 -10.38 -8.07
CA VAL A 231 7.94 -9.06 -8.22
C VAL A 231 7.24 -8.31 -9.35
N THR A 232 6.44 -7.31 -8.96
CA THR A 232 5.64 -6.50 -9.90
C THR A 232 6.18 -5.08 -10.08
N ASP A 233 7.28 -4.71 -9.43
CA ASP A 233 7.85 -3.37 -9.53
C ASP A 233 8.39 -3.06 -10.93
N LEU A 234 8.08 -1.87 -11.42
CA LEU A 234 8.54 -1.38 -12.73
C LEU A 234 10.07 -1.35 -12.86
N GLY A 235 10.79 -1.18 -11.74
CA GLY A 235 12.26 -1.16 -11.72
C GLY A 235 12.91 -2.48 -12.16
N PHE A 236 12.18 -3.60 -12.15
CA PHE A 236 12.66 -4.90 -12.61
C PHE A 236 12.08 -5.31 -13.96
N LYS A 237 11.50 -4.38 -14.74
CA LYS A 237 10.89 -4.69 -16.05
C LYS A 237 11.86 -5.41 -16.99
N ASP A 238 13.08 -4.90 -17.12
CA ASP A 238 14.09 -5.42 -18.06
C ASP A 238 14.84 -6.66 -17.53
N ARG A 239 14.62 -7.03 -16.27
CA ARG A 239 15.28 -8.14 -15.58
C ARG A 239 14.40 -9.38 -15.60
N ALA A 240 14.50 -10.19 -16.66
CA ALA A 240 13.76 -11.45 -16.80
C ALA A 240 14.16 -12.51 -15.74
N ASP A 241 15.33 -12.36 -15.14
CA ASP A 241 15.89 -13.21 -14.07
C ASP A 241 15.29 -12.92 -12.69
N VAL A 242 14.57 -11.81 -12.51
CA VAL A 242 13.91 -11.45 -11.24
C VAL A 242 12.41 -11.62 -11.39
N VAL A 243 11.88 -12.74 -10.88
CA VAL A 243 10.44 -13.07 -10.96
C VAL A 243 9.81 -13.13 -9.58
N TRP A 244 10.50 -13.78 -8.64
CA TRP A 244 10.00 -14.04 -7.29
C TRP A 244 10.89 -13.38 -6.25
N GLN A 245 10.29 -12.93 -5.16
CA GLN A 245 10.97 -12.55 -3.92
C GLN A 245 10.58 -13.58 -2.86
N ALA A 246 11.54 -14.23 -2.22
CA ALA A 246 11.24 -15.15 -1.14
C ALA A 246 10.74 -14.37 0.07
N LEU A 247 9.63 -14.83 0.67
CA LEU A 247 9.06 -14.28 1.89
C LEU A 247 9.51 -15.16 3.06
N LYS A 248 10.71 -14.90 3.58
CA LYS A 248 11.33 -15.71 4.66
C LYS A 248 11.31 -15.03 6.00
N SER A 249 11.24 -13.70 6.02
CA SER A 249 11.39 -12.91 7.23
C SER A 249 10.38 -11.77 7.29
N VAL A 250 9.92 -11.45 8.51
CA VAL A 250 8.95 -10.37 8.74
C VAL A 250 9.51 -8.99 8.31
N ASN A 251 10.82 -8.78 8.47
CA ASN A 251 11.49 -7.53 8.13
C ASN A 251 12.11 -7.51 6.72
N GLY A 252 12.03 -8.61 5.98
CA GLY A 252 12.64 -8.75 4.66
C GLY A 252 14.17 -8.88 4.62
N SER A 253 14.84 -8.99 5.77
CA SER A 253 16.31 -9.09 5.85
C SER A 253 16.89 -10.34 5.19
N GLN A 254 16.10 -11.41 5.11
CA GLN A 254 16.50 -12.68 4.47
C GLN A 254 15.84 -12.89 3.11
N ASP A 255 15.08 -11.90 2.64
CA ASP A 255 14.34 -12.00 1.40
C ASP A 255 15.32 -11.84 0.24
N THR A 256 15.34 -12.84 -0.64
CA THR A 256 16.22 -12.92 -1.80
C THR A 256 15.38 -13.02 -3.05
N PHE A 257 15.92 -12.54 -4.17
CA PHE A 257 15.24 -12.65 -5.47
C PHE A 257 15.55 -14.00 -6.12
N TYR A 258 14.57 -14.52 -6.85
CA TYR A 258 14.63 -15.79 -7.53
C TYR A 258 14.13 -15.64 -8.97
N THR A 259 14.68 -16.48 -9.84
CA THR A 259 14.19 -16.68 -11.19
C THR A 259 12.86 -17.43 -11.16
N GLY A 260 12.23 -17.51 -12.33
CA GLY A 260 11.04 -18.31 -12.58
C GLY A 260 11.10 -19.79 -12.23
N ALA A 261 12.31 -20.36 -12.17
CA ALA A 261 12.55 -21.76 -11.80
C ALA A 261 12.92 -21.91 -10.32
N PHE A 262 12.71 -20.86 -9.51
CA PHE A 262 13.06 -20.82 -8.09
C PHE A 262 14.55 -21.02 -7.82
N ILE A 263 15.40 -20.51 -8.72
CA ILE A 263 16.85 -20.46 -8.56
C ILE A 263 17.21 -19.07 -8.02
N PRO A 264 17.97 -18.96 -6.92
CA PRO A 264 18.40 -17.67 -6.38
C PRO A 264 19.12 -16.84 -7.45
N THR A 265 18.67 -15.60 -7.62
CA THR A 265 19.30 -14.64 -8.52
C THR A 265 20.36 -13.89 -7.74
N SER A 266 21.62 -14.05 -8.12
CA SER A 266 22.68 -13.15 -7.66
C SER A 266 22.38 -11.77 -8.21
N LEU A 267 21.91 -10.86 -7.35
CA LEU A 267 22.01 -9.43 -7.63
C LEU A 267 23.49 -9.06 -7.58
N GLU A 268 24.26 -9.43 -8.61
CA GLU A 268 25.47 -8.70 -8.88
C GLU A 268 25.02 -7.26 -9.12
N ARG A 269 25.29 -6.41 -8.14
CA ARG A 269 25.26 -4.96 -8.31
C ARG A 269 26.13 -4.71 -9.53
N THR A 270 25.52 -4.39 -10.66
CA THR A 270 26.22 -3.97 -11.87
C THR A 270 26.86 -2.61 -11.59
N ARG A 271 27.91 -2.60 -10.77
CA ARG A 271 29.00 -1.66 -10.94
C ARG A 271 29.69 -2.14 -12.21
N THR A 272 29.45 -1.42 -13.29
CA THR A 272 30.11 -1.54 -14.58
C THR A 272 31.57 -2.00 -14.42
N SER A 273 31.82 -3.28 -14.63
CA SER A 273 33.16 -3.85 -14.69
C SER A 273 33.62 -3.79 -16.14
N THR A 274 34.23 -2.67 -16.52
CA THR A 274 35.22 -2.69 -17.60
C THR A 274 36.43 -3.48 -17.12
N THR A 275 36.78 -4.47 -17.92
CA THR A 275 37.87 -5.42 -17.79
C THR A 275 39.24 -4.75 -17.65
N GLN A 276 40.09 -5.24 -16.73
CA GLN A 276 41.46 -5.68 -17.05
C GLN A 276 42.14 -6.39 -15.86
N ASN A 277 42.95 -7.39 -16.21
CA ASN A 277 43.66 -8.35 -15.36
C ASN A 277 44.78 -7.72 -14.50
N GLN A 278 44.81 -8.07 -13.20
CA GLN A 278 45.93 -8.32 -12.24
C GLN A 278 47.20 -7.43 -12.20
N PRO A 279 47.98 -7.39 -11.08
CA PRO A 279 47.76 -7.97 -9.73
C PRO A 279 48.05 -6.99 -8.54
N ASP A 280 47.67 -7.43 -7.33
CA ASP A 280 48.13 -7.03 -5.99
C ASP A 280 48.24 -5.54 -5.61
N SER A 281 47.27 -5.04 -4.84
CA SER A 281 47.54 -4.12 -3.72
C SER A 281 46.33 -3.91 -2.80
N VAL A 282 46.56 -4.27 -1.53
CA VAL A 282 46.00 -3.73 -0.27
C VAL A 282 44.64 -3.01 -0.35
N VAL A 283 43.62 -3.64 0.24
CA VAL A 283 42.34 -3.02 0.61
C VAL A 283 42.60 -1.89 1.62
N SER A 284 42.55 -0.63 1.16
CA SER A 284 42.52 0.53 2.05
C SER A 284 41.07 0.89 2.37
N ASN A 285 40.74 0.79 3.66
CA ASN A 285 39.47 1.15 4.25
C ASN A 285 39.28 2.69 4.17
N PRO A 286 38.15 3.22 3.67
CA PRO A 286 38.01 4.65 3.36
C PRO A 286 37.77 5.55 4.59
N PHE A 287 38.00 5.05 5.81
CA PHE A 287 37.76 5.75 7.08
C PHE A 287 38.92 5.69 8.09
N SER A 288 40.09 5.17 7.71
CA SER A 288 41.25 5.18 8.61
C SER A 288 42.08 6.44 8.42
N ASP A 289 41.94 7.33 9.39
CA ASP A 289 42.66 8.57 9.59
C ASP A 289 44.18 8.34 9.65
N ARG A 290 44.94 8.98 8.75
CA ARG A 290 46.40 9.11 8.84
C ARG A 290 46.81 10.52 8.46
N HIS A 291 46.89 11.36 9.49
CA HIS A 291 47.82 12.49 9.57
C HIS A 291 49.22 12.05 9.06
N ASP A 292 49.74 12.66 7.99
CA ASP A 292 50.74 13.74 8.09
C ASP A 292 51.24 14.24 6.71
N SER A 293 51.11 15.57 6.49
CA SER A 293 52.01 16.49 5.75
C SER A 293 52.25 16.44 4.22
N ARG A 294 51.58 17.34 3.44
CA ARG A 294 52.12 18.63 2.88
C ARG A 294 51.41 19.15 1.59
N GLY A 295 50.45 20.08 1.78
CA GLY A 295 50.14 21.27 0.93
C GLY A 295 49.19 21.15 -0.30
N PRO A 296 48.46 22.22 -0.72
CA PRO A 296 47.99 23.41 -0.01
C PRO A 296 46.47 23.30 0.31
N ALA A 297 46.12 23.13 1.59
CA ALA A 297 44.75 22.95 2.06
C ALA A 297 43.85 24.22 1.97
N THR A 298 44.37 25.35 1.48
CA THR A 298 43.66 26.62 1.50
C THR A 298 42.55 26.74 0.46
N THR A 299 42.68 26.06 -0.68
CA THR A 299 41.71 26.20 -1.79
C THR A 299 40.48 25.32 -1.61
N GLU A 300 40.63 24.12 -1.04
CA GLU A 300 39.50 23.21 -0.78
C GLU A 300 38.66 23.66 0.41
N LEU A 301 39.28 24.19 1.48
CA LEU A 301 38.54 24.76 2.62
C LEU A 301 37.72 25.99 2.22
N GLN A 302 38.26 26.86 1.35
CA GLN A 302 37.53 28.02 0.82
C GLN A 302 36.37 27.61 -0.09
N GLN A 303 36.54 26.58 -0.92
CA GLN A 303 35.47 26.06 -1.76
C GLN A 303 34.35 25.41 -0.95
N ILE A 304 34.68 24.70 0.14
CA ILE A 304 33.68 24.10 1.03
C ILE A 304 32.92 25.18 1.83
N GLU A 305 33.61 26.21 2.32
CA GLU A 305 32.97 27.35 3.00
C GLU A 305 32.05 28.12 2.05
N ASP A 306 32.46 28.33 0.79
CA ASP A 306 31.64 29.00 -0.23
C ASP A 306 30.38 28.19 -0.61
N ASP A 307 30.51 26.86 -0.75
CA ASP A 307 29.39 25.97 -1.04
C ASP A 307 28.41 25.87 0.14
N GLU A 308 28.91 25.83 1.38
CA GLU A 308 28.06 25.83 2.58
C GLU A 308 27.29 27.15 2.74
N LEU A 309 27.95 28.28 2.48
CA LEU A 309 27.30 29.60 2.49
C LEU A 309 26.24 29.73 1.40
N LEU A 310 26.48 29.17 0.22
CA LEU A 310 25.50 29.15 -0.87
C LEU A 310 24.29 28.28 -0.51
N ALA A 311 24.52 27.08 0.03
CA ALA A 311 23.47 26.17 0.47
C ALA A 311 22.57 26.80 1.55
N ARG A 312 23.18 27.47 2.54
CA ARG A 312 22.43 28.15 3.61
C ARG A 312 21.57 29.29 3.08
N ARG A 313 22.06 30.06 2.10
CA ARG A 313 21.30 31.14 1.46
C ARG A 313 20.11 30.62 0.66
N LEU A 314 20.27 29.50 -0.07
CA LEU A 314 19.19 28.85 -0.80
C LEU A 314 18.10 28.33 0.14
N GLN A 315 18.51 27.68 1.23
CA GLN A 315 17.60 27.18 2.27
C GLN A 315 16.76 28.33 2.88
N GLU A 316 17.41 29.44 3.25
CA GLU A 316 16.75 30.58 3.88
C GLU A 316 15.80 31.32 2.91
N GLN A 317 16.12 31.35 1.61
CA GLN A 317 15.24 31.90 0.60
C GLN A 317 13.99 31.03 0.42
N GLU A 318 14.15 29.71 0.37
CA GLU A 318 13.04 28.76 0.22
C GLU A 318 12.11 28.80 1.44
N ASP A 319 12.67 28.87 2.66
CA ASP A 319 11.91 29.03 3.90
C ASP A 319 11.13 30.36 3.91
N ARG A 320 11.73 31.44 3.43
CA ARG A 320 11.08 32.75 3.36
C ARG A 320 9.93 32.77 2.34
N GLU A 321 10.11 32.10 1.20
CA GLU A 321 9.06 31.91 0.21
C GLU A 321 7.93 31.05 0.76
N ALA A 322 8.25 29.96 1.47
CA ALA A 322 7.29 29.08 2.12
C ALA A 322 6.45 29.84 3.17
N VAL A 323 7.08 30.63 4.05
CA VAL A 323 6.37 31.47 5.04
C VAL A 323 5.46 32.49 4.34
N SER A 324 5.95 33.15 3.28
CA SER A 324 5.13 34.11 2.52
C SER A 324 3.91 33.43 1.87
N SER A 325 4.07 32.19 1.40
CA SER A 325 2.99 31.42 0.77
C SER A 325 1.94 30.98 1.79
N ILE A 326 2.37 30.60 3.00
CA ILE A 326 1.51 30.23 4.12
C ILE A 326 0.72 31.47 4.59
N GLN A 327 1.38 32.62 4.70
CA GLN A 327 0.73 33.86 5.13
C GLN A 327 -0.29 34.36 4.09
N ARG A 328 0.01 34.28 2.79
CA ARG A 328 -0.96 34.57 1.72
C ARG A 328 -2.18 33.63 1.76
N ARG A 329 -1.98 32.34 2.09
CA ARG A 329 -3.08 31.38 2.25
C ARG A 329 -3.95 31.70 3.46
N GLN A 330 -3.35 32.10 4.58
CA GLN A 330 -4.10 32.54 5.77
C GLN A 330 -4.87 33.84 5.51
N ASP A 331 -4.27 34.84 4.85
CA ASP A 331 -4.94 36.09 4.51
C ASP A 331 -6.12 35.88 3.53
N GLN A 332 -5.98 34.96 2.57
CA GLN A 332 -7.07 34.57 1.69
C GLN A 332 -8.20 33.84 2.44
N ALA A 333 -7.87 33.01 3.44
CA ALA A 333 -8.86 32.34 4.27
C ALA A 333 -9.64 33.34 5.14
N ILE A 334 -8.95 34.29 5.76
CA ILE A 334 -9.55 35.36 6.59
C ILE A 334 -10.46 36.26 5.73
N ARG A 335 -10.03 36.63 4.52
CA ARG A 335 -10.86 37.43 3.58
C ARG A 335 -12.10 36.69 3.08
N LYS A 336 -12.02 35.37 2.88
CA LYS A 336 -13.21 34.56 2.54
C LYS A 336 -14.19 34.49 3.70
N ASP A 337 -13.69 34.41 4.93
CA ASP A 337 -14.53 34.29 6.12
C ASP A 337 -15.23 35.61 6.50
N THR A 338 -14.57 36.77 6.29
CA THR A 338 -15.21 38.09 6.40
C THR A 338 -16.26 38.31 5.31
N HIS A 339 -15.97 37.94 4.06
CA HIS A 339 -16.95 38.05 2.97
C HIS A 339 -18.18 37.14 3.17
N TYR A 340 -18.01 35.98 3.81
CA TYR A 340 -19.11 35.08 4.15
C TYR A 340 -19.99 35.64 5.29
N LYS A 341 -19.40 36.32 6.27
CA LYS A 341 -20.12 36.99 7.37
C LYS A 341 -20.93 38.20 6.88
N ASP A 342 -20.38 39.03 5.99
CA ASP A 342 -21.10 40.18 5.40
C ASP A 342 -22.29 39.77 4.54
N LYS A 343 -22.17 38.71 3.71
CA LYS A 343 -23.30 38.17 2.94
C LYS A 343 -24.43 37.64 3.83
N LYS A 344 -24.09 37.10 5.01
CA LYS A 344 -25.06 36.56 5.97
C LYS A 344 -25.81 37.67 6.72
N GLN A 345 -25.15 38.81 6.98
CA GLN A 345 -25.80 40.01 7.54
C GLN A 345 -26.73 40.68 6.52
N HIS A 346 -26.31 40.85 5.26
CA HIS A 346 -27.16 41.44 4.21
C HIS A 346 -28.43 40.61 3.92
N ARG A 347 -28.36 39.27 3.96
CA ARG A 347 -29.55 38.40 3.82
C ARG A 347 -30.53 38.51 5.00
N LYS A 348 -30.04 38.76 6.23
CA LYS A 348 -30.88 38.95 7.42
C LYS A 348 -31.61 40.29 7.42
N ASP A 349 -30.99 41.36 6.92
CA ASP A 349 -31.66 42.67 6.80
C ASP A 349 -32.70 42.72 5.67
N GLY A 350 -32.43 42.05 4.54
CA GLY A 350 -33.41 41.91 3.46
C GLY A 350 -34.70 41.18 3.90
N THR A 351 -34.57 40.14 4.73
CA THR A 351 -35.71 39.38 5.26
C THR A 351 -36.50 40.13 6.34
N LYS A 352 -35.84 40.96 7.17
CA LYS A 352 -36.53 41.84 8.13
C LYS A 352 -37.32 42.94 7.41
N ARG A 353 -36.79 43.52 6.34
CA ARG A 353 -37.47 44.57 5.54
C ARG A 353 -38.70 44.00 4.80
N ALA A 354 -38.60 42.78 4.27
CA ALA A 354 -39.73 42.09 3.62
C ALA A 354 -40.87 41.71 4.61
N LYS A 355 -40.54 41.30 5.85
CA LYS A 355 -41.55 41.05 6.89
C LYS A 355 -42.26 42.33 7.36
N LYS A 356 -41.57 43.48 7.38
CA LYS A 356 -42.15 44.77 7.77
C LYS A 356 -43.10 45.36 6.72
N LEU A 357 -42.93 45.01 5.44
CA LEU A 357 -43.82 45.38 4.34
C LEU A 357 -45.11 44.54 4.32
N LYS A 358 -45.05 43.24 4.64
CA LYS A 358 -46.25 42.38 4.70
C LYS A 358 -47.19 42.68 5.87
N LEU A 359 -46.69 43.21 6.99
CA LEU A 359 -47.56 43.59 8.13
C LEU A 359 -48.35 44.89 7.91
N LYS A 360 -47.98 45.73 6.94
CA LYS A 360 -48.70 46.99 6.65
C LYS A 360 -49.85 46.84 5.67
N GLN A 361 -50.07 45.63 5.13
CA GLN A 361 -51.08 45.38 4.09
C GLN A 361 -52.30 44.58 4.59
N CYS A 362 -52.37 44.26 5.89
CA CYS A 362 -53.51 43.58 6.53
C CYS A 362 -54.01 44.36 7.75
N ILE A 363 -54.34 45.63 7.58
CA ILE A 363 -55.26 46.36 8.47
C ILE A 363 -56.08 47.27 7.55
N ILE A 364 -57.36 46.97 7.37
CA ILE A 364 -58.51 47.89 7.35
C ILE A 364 -59.77 47.06 7.01
N MET A 365 -60.71 47.14 7.95
CA MET A 365 -62.18 47.03 7.93
C MET A 365 -62.86 46.11 6.91
#